data_AF-A0A395SMY7-F1
#
_entry.id   AF-A0A395SMY7-F1
#
_cell.length_a   1.000
_cell.length_b   1.000
_cell.length_c   1.000
_cell.angle_alpha   90.00
_cell.angle_beta   90.00
_cell.angle_gamma   90.00
#
_symmetry.space_group_name_H-M   'P 1'
#
loop_
_entity.id
_entity.type
_entity.pdbx_description
1 polymer ?
#
loop_
_entity_poly.entity_id
_entity_poly.type
_entity_poly.pdbx_seq_one_letter_code
_entity_poly.pdbx_strand_id
1 'polypeptide(L)'
;MTIIPSSIHFGMDATKQFVSNLDAVSLTLLTVTLVAFLIPIFILFPPVTVDCSDVLRQTHSRAGEPLRDSNIHREPSPDHRARDSKRSGTEREQQHVFPVHLCRGIELRRDGTSSSSSECNHLYVFAHQDHDDDHVWKAATCERFPLLASIEVDLWAPDPNKTSRLLGKVEGSFLVLRFPWTDAGLQGILQRVSAKLSHGFNSIPEKEFMLPVSYPNEDEIRERGYQSAQVEKGNDKIMALNMDVELPTELARYLGVEKVGIFRLDHQ
;
A
#
# COMPACT_ATOMS: atom_id res chain seq x y z
N MET A 1 32.59 33.51 -7.86
CA MET A 1 33.64 32.64 -8.43
C MET A 1 33.40 31.26 -7.84
N THR A 2 32.60 30.45 -8.51
CA THR A 2 32.01 29.23 -7.95
C THR A 2 32.55 28.07 -8.77
N ILE A 3 33.49 27.33 -8.20
CA ILE A 3 34.15 26.18 -8.83
C ILE A 3 33.19 25.00 -8.74
N ILE A 4 32.55 24.68 -9.86
CA ILE A 4 31.75 23.46 -10.04
C ILE A 4 32.74 22.29 -10.24
N PRO A 5 32.56 21.14 -9.57
CA PRO A 5 33.54 20.06 -9.59
C PRO A 5 33.58 19.38 -10.98
N SER A 6 34.74 19.46 -11.62
CA SER A 6 35.09 18.96 -12.96
C SER A 6 35.23 17.43 -13.05
N SER A 7 34.93 16.68 -11.98
CA SER A 7 35.20 15.23 -11.90
C SER A 7 34.17 14.35 -12.64
N ILE A 8 32.92 14.81 -12.79
CA ILE A 8 31.84 13.98 -13.37
C ILE A 8 31.91 13.96 -14.91
N HIS A 9 32.30 15.08 -15.54
CA HIS A 9 32.41 15.17 -17.00
C HIS A 9 33.56 14.30 -17.55
N PHE A 10 34.69 14.24 -16.81
CA PHE A 10 35.86 13.45 -17.19
C PHE A 10 35.60 11.94 -17.20
N GLY A 11 34.80 11.43 -16.24
CA GLY A 11 34.45 10.00 -16.18
C GLY A 11 33.56 9.54 -17.34
N MET A 12 32.63 10.38 -17.79
CA MET A 12 31.75 10.07 -18.93
C MET A 12 32.50 10.11 -20.27
N ASP A 13 33.50 10.98 -20.43
CA ASP A 13 34.28 11.07 -21.66
C ASP A 13 35.30 9.92 -21.79
N ALA A 14 35.90 9.50 -20.67
CA ALA A 14 36.79 8.34 -20.61
C ALA A 14 36.06 7.01 -20.86
N THR A 15 34.85 6.84 -20.31
CA THR A 15 34.03 5.64 -20.56
C THR A 15 33.56 5.54 -22.01
N LYS A 16 33.20 6.67 -22.64
CA LYS A 16 32.84 6.71 -24.07
C LYS A 16 34.02 6.34 -24.98
N GLN A 17 35.22 6.84 -24.69
CA GLN A 17 36.43 6.50 -25.44
C GLN A 17 36.82 5.03 -25.27
N PHE A 18 36.65 4.47 -24.07
CA PHE A 18 36.91 3.05 -23.81
C PHE A 18 35.93 2.13 -24.55
N VAL A 19 34.63 2.43 -24.51
CA VAL A 19 33.59 1.67 -25.21
C VAL A 19 33.74 1.74 -26.73
N SER A 20 34.16 2.89 -27.26
CA SER A 20 34.38 3.07 -28.71
C SER A 20 35.61 2.34 -29.27
N ASN A 21 36.55 1.93 -28.41
CA ASN A 21 37.76 1.20 -28.81
C ASN A 21 37.63 -0.33 -28.66
N LEU A 22 36.53 -0.82 -28.10
CA LEU A 22 36.27 -2.25 -27.94
C LEU A 22 35.65 -2.83 -29.20
N ASP A 23 36.24 -3.90 -29.71
CA ASP A 23 35.63 -4.72 -30.76
C ASP A 23 34.32 -5.36 -30.27
N ALA A 24 33.37 -5.57 -31.17
CA ALA A 24 32.03 -6.09 -30.86
C ALA A 24 32.08 -7.45 -30.13
N VAL A 25 33.07 -8.27 -30.47
CA VAL A 25 33.33 -9.56 -29.81
C VAL A 25 33.76 -9.35 -28.36
N SER A 26 34.64 -8.38 -28.10
CA SER A 26 35.14 -8.07 -26.75
C SER A 26 34.04 -7.50 -25.87
N LEU A 27 33.19 -6.62 -26.41
CA LEU A 27 32.03 -6.07 -25.70
C LEU A 27 31.03 -7.17 -25.32
N THR A 28 30.80 -8.11 -26.23
CA THR A 28 29.91 -9.26 -26.01
C THR A 28 30.45 -10.17 -24.92
N LEU A 29 31.74 -10.54 -24.98
CA LEU A 29 32.40 -11.35 -23.96
C LEU A 29 32.36 -10.69 -22.58
N LEU A 30 32.65 -9.39 -22.50
CA LEU A 30 32.59 -8.64 -21.25
C LEU A 30 31.17 -8.64 -20.66
N THR A 31 30.16 -8.43 -21.49
CA THR A 31 28.76 -8.41 -21.06
C THR A 31 28.31 -9.79 -20.57
N VAL A 32 28.61 -10.86 -21.33
CA VAL A 32 28.26 -12.24 -20.94
C VAL A 32 28.96 -12.64 -19.65
N THR A 33 30.24 -12.29 -19.49
CA THR A 33 31.00 -12.57 -18.28
C THR A 33 30.41 -11.84 -17.08
N LEU A 34 30.10 -10.53 -17.22
CA LEU A 34 29.45 -9.75 -16.17
C LEU A 34 28.11 -10.36 -15.75
N VAL A 35 27.26 -10.74 -16.72
CA VAL A 35 25.96 -11.38 -16.43
C VAL A 35 26.15 -12.73 -15.74
N ALA A 36 27.10 -13.55 -16.19
CA ALA A 36 27.39 -14.85 -15.58
C ALA A 36 27.86 -14.74 -14.13
N PHE A 37 28.58 -13.67 -13.75
CA PHE A 37 28.95 -13.40 -12.36
C PHE A 37 27.80 -12.82 -11.53
N LEU A 38 26.90 -12.03 -12.14
CA LEU A 38 25.77 -11.43 -11.44
C LEU A 38 24.66 -12.44 -11.14
N ILE A 39 24.45 -13.45 -12.00
CA ILE A 39 23.38 -14.46 -11.80
C ILE A 39 23.51 -15.18 -10.43
N PRO A 40 24.68 -15.74 -10.04
CA PRO A 40 24.83 -16.34 -8.71
C PRO A 40 24.58 -15.37 -7.56
N ILE A 41 24.98 -14.10 -7.71
CA ILE A 41 24.76 -13.06 -6.70
C ILE A 41 23.26 -12.82 -6.52
N PHE A 42 22.49 -12.71 -7.60
CA PHE A 42 21.04 -12.52 -7.52
C PHE A 42 20.28 -13.76 -7.03
N ILE A 43 20.82 -14.96 -7.22
CA ILE A 43 20.24 -16.19 -6.65
C ILE A 43 20.48 -16.26 -5.13
N LEU A 44 21.69 -15.91 -4.67
CA LEU A 44 22.06 -15.96 -3.25
C LEU A 44 21.51 -14.76 -2.46
N PHE A 45 21.49 -13.60 -3.09
CA PHE A 45 21.02 -12.32 -2.53
C PHE A 45 20.03 -11.70 -3.50
N PRO A 46 18.80 -12.24 -3.57
CA PRO A 46 17.77 -11.62 -4.37
C PRO A 46 17.57 -10.20 -3.84
N PRO A 47 17.60 -9.16 -4.70
CA PRO A 47 17.48 -7.77 -4.28
C PRO A 47 16.01 -7.46 -4.03
N VAL A 48 15.34 -8.28 -3.24
CA VAL A 48 13.93 -8.18 -2.90
C VAL A 48 13.84 -7.32 -1.68
N THR A 49 13.12 -6.21 -1.81
CA THR A 49 12.75 -5.38 -0.67
C THR A 49 11.80 -6.18 0.20
N VAL A 50 12.03 -6.18 1.51
CA VAL A 50 11.13 -6.83 2.45
C VAL A 50 9.93 -5.91 2.64
N ASP A 51 8.76 -6.36 2.22
CA ASP A 51 7.53 -5.61 2.36
C ASP A 51 6.89 -5.83 3.74
N CYS A 52 6.01 -4.91 4.15
CA CYS A 52 5.32 -5.03 5.44
C CYS A 52 4.47 -6.30 5.50
N SER A 53 3.82 -6.64 4.40
CA SER A 53 3.07 -7.89 4.26
C SER A 53 3.95 -9.14 4.43
N ASP A 54 5.21 -9.14 3.99
CA ASP A 54 6.13 -10.28 4.16
C ASP A 54 6.49 -10.53 5.62
N VAL A 55 6.65 -9.45 6.40
CA VAL A 55 6.83 -9.54 7.85
C VAL A 55 5.58 -10.09 8.51
N LEU A 56 4.41 -9.58 8.13
CA LEU A 56 3.13 -10.04 8.68
C LEU A 56 2.83 -11.50 8.32
N ARG A 57 3.25 -12.01 7.17
CA ARG A 57 3.10 -13.45 6.81
C ARG A 57 3.69 -14.41 7.85
N GLN A 58 4.67 -13.95 8.64
CA GLN A 58 5.33 -14.74 9.67
C GLN A 58 4.52 -14.88 10.96
N THR A 59 3.63 -13.93 11.26
CA THR A 59 2.88 -13.85 12.54
C THR A 59 1.36 -13.82 12.34
N HIS A 60 0.90 -13.38 11.18
CA HIS A 60 -0.49 -13.18 10.81
C HIS A 60 -0.88 -14.05 9.61
N SER A 61 -2.18 -14.19 9.45
CA SER A 61 -2.80 -14.78 8.27
C SER A 61 -3.73 -13.76 7.62
N ARG A 62 -3.69 -13.71 6.29
CA ARG A 62 -4.55 -12.83 5.49
C ARG A 62 -5.99 -13.30 5.65
N ALA A 63 -6.83 -12.46 6.25
CA ALA A 63 -8.21 -12.79 6.62
C ALA A 63 -9.24 -12.43 5.54
N GLY A 64 -8.84 -11.63 4.54
CA GLY A 64 -9.69 -11.26 3.41
C GLY A 64 -8.95 -11.35 2.08
N GLU A 65 -9.69 -11.68 1.02
CA GLU A 65 -9.20 -11.58 -0.35
C GLU A 65 -9.65 -10.25 -0.96
N PRO A 66 -8.82 -9.62 -1.81
CA PRO A 66 -9.16 -8.34 -2.43
C PRO A 66 -10.35 -8.55 -3.37
N LEU A 67 -11.33 -7.66 -3.29
CA LEU A 67 -12.55 -7.72 -4.10
C LEU A 67 -12.17 -7.70 -5.58
N ARG A 68 -12.41 -8.81 -6.27
CA ARG A 68 -12.08 -8.97 -7.69
C ARG A 68 -13.01 -8.10 -8.52
N ASP A 69 -12.46 -7.32 -9.46
CA ASP A 69 -13.15 -6.31 -10.28
C ASP A 69 -14.57 -6.73 -10.69
N SER A 70 -15.54 -6.33 -9.87
CA SER A 70 -16.96 -6.44 -10.13
C SER A 70 -17.49 -5.02 -10.18
N ASN A 71 -17.24 -4.36 -11.32
CA ASN A 71 -17.86 -3.12 -11.78
C ASN A 71 -18.48 -2.25 -10.66
N ILE A 72 -17.66 -1.44 -9.98
CA ILE A 72 -18.08 -0.48 -8.94
C ILE A 72 -18.73 0.77 -9.58
N HIS A 73 -19.66 0.53 -10.50
CA HIS A 73 -20.67 1.49 -10.92
C HIS A 73 -22.00 0.75 -10.98
N ARG A 74 -22.57 0.48 -9.80
CA ARG A 74 -24.01 0.31 -9.70
C ARG A 74 -24.47 1.05 -8.46
N GLU A 75 -25.02 2.23 -8.71
CA GLU A 75 -25.96 2.86 -7.79
C GLU A 75 -26.93 1.79 -7.24
N PRO A 76 -27.38 1.90 -5.98
CA PRO A 76 -28.36 0.98 -5.43
C PRO A 76 -29.69 1.16 -6.18
N SER A 77 -29.86 0.39 -7.26
CA SER A 77 -31.13 0.28 -7.96
C SER A 77 -32.12 -0.48 -7.06
N PRO A 78 -33.33 0.06 -6.80
CA PRO A 78 -34.28 -0.51 -5.82
C PRO A 78 -34.99 -1.80 -6.29
N ASP A 79 -34.55 -2.45 -7.35
CA ASP A 79 -35.27 -3.56 -8.00
C ASP A 79 -34.83 -4.98 -7.61
N HIS A 80 -34.10 -5.17 -6.50
CA HIS A 80 -33.68 -6.51 -6.05
C HIS A 80 -34.66 -7.22 -5.11
N ARG A 81 -35.88 -6.70 -4.90
CA ARG A 81 -36.91 -7.37 -4.08
C ARG A 81 -37.76 -8.42 -4.81
N ALA A 82 -37.39 -8.85 -6.02
CA ALA A 82 -38.17 -9.83 -6.76
C ALA A 82 -37.31 -10.90 -7.45
N ARG A 83 -36.48 -11.61 -6.70
CA ARG A 83 -35.99 -12.93 -7.18
C ARG A 83 -35.68 -13.94 -6.07
N ASP A 84 -36.50 -13.96 -5.03
CA ASP A 84 -36.61 -15.11 -4.14
C ASP A 84 -37.47 -16.19 -4.81
N SER A 85 -36.86 -16.98 -5.70
CA SER A 85 -37.26 -18.38 -5.85
C SER A 85 -36.17 -19.20 -6.53
N LYS A 86 -35.65 -20.16 -5.76
CA LYS A 86 -34.89 -21.34 -6.16
C LYS A 86 -33.48 -21.10 -6.73
N ARG A 87 -32.51 -21.02 -5.83
CA ARG A 87 -31.24 -21.78 -5.95
C ARG A 87 -30.83 -22.31 -4.58
N SER A 88 -31.11 -23.59 -4.37
CA SER A 88 -30.53 -24.40 -3.31
C SER A 88 -29.18 -24.94 -3.81
N GLY A 89 -28.09 -24.46 -3.22
CA GLY A 89 -26.75 -25.00 -3.45
C GLY A 89 -25.71 -24.14 -2.74
N THR A 90 -25.42 -24.43 -1.47
CA THR A 90 -24.23 -24.09 -0.68
C THR A 90 -23.29 -22.98 -1.22
N GLU A 91 -23.82 -21.78 -1.46
CA GLU A 91 -23.02 -20.60 -1.78
C GLU A 91 -22.61 -19.99 -0.43
N ARG A 92 -21.33 -20.13 -0.08
CA ARG A 92 -20.72 -19.46 1.07
C ARG A 92 -20.95 -17.96 0.87
N GLU A 93 -21.82 -17.38 1.67
CA GLU A 93 -22.19 -15.96 1.62
C GLU A 93 -20.95 -15.11 1.93
N GLN A 94 -20.33 -14.54 0.89
CA GLN A 94 -19.17 -13.67 1.00
C GLN A 94 -19.64 -12.27 1.46
N GLN A 95 -19.00 -11.73 2.50
CA GLN A 95 -19.33 -10.41 3.00
C GLN A 95 -18.27 -9.39 2.56
N HIS A 96 -18.74 -8.27 2.00
CA HIS A 96 -17.89 -7.17 1.55
C HIS A 96 -17.69 -6.16 2.68
N VAL A 97 -16.44 -5.79 2.98
CA VAL A 97 -16.07 -4.81 4.01
C VAL A 97 -15.20 -3.71 3.39
N PHE A 98 -15.48 -2.45 3.74
CA PHE A 98 -14.74 -1.28 3.26
C PHE A 98 -14.09 -0.56 4.45
N PRO A 99 -12.96 -1.06 4.95
CA PRO A 99 -12.34 -0.52 6.16
C PRO A 99 -11.83 0.91 5.98
N VAL A 100 -11.45 1.28 4.76
CA VAL A 100 -10.97 2.62 4.42
C VAL A 100 -11.90 3.23 3.40
N HIS A 101 -12.40 4.44 3.69
CA HIS A 101 -13.29 5.15 2.79
C HIS A 101 -12.59 5.44 1.45
N LEU A 102 -13.31 5.23 0.33
CA LEU A 102 -12.86 5.41 -1.06
C LEU A 102 -11.85 4.37 -1.60
N CYS A 103 -11.35 3.46 -0.78
CA CYS A 103 -10.44 2.40 -1.23
C CYS A 103 -11.17 1.12 -1.64
N ARG A 104 -10.44 0.15 -2.23
CA ARG A 104 -11.02 -1.15 -2.57
C ARG A 104 -11.50 -1.87 -1.30
N GLY A 105 -12.63 -2.55 -1.45
CA GLY A 105 -13.18 -3.42 -0.42
C GLY A 105 -12.45 -4.75 -0.34
N ILE A 106 -12.66 -5.42 0.79
CA ILE A 106 -12.13 -6.75 1.07
C ILE A 106 -13.31 -7.72 1.17
N GLU A 107 -13.17 -8.91 0.60
CA GLU A 107 -14.10 -10.01 0.80
C GLU A 107 -13.67 -10.83 2.03
N LEU A 108 -14.53 -10.87 3.04
CA LEU A 108 -14.35 -11.74 4.20
C LEU A 108 -15.17 -13.01 4.03
N ARG A 109 -14.52 -14.15 4.29
CA ARG A 109 -15.21 -15.43 4.37
C ARG A 109 -15.97 -15.48 5.70
N ARG A 110 -17.29 -15.70 5.65
CA ARG A 110 -18.16 -15.76 6.82
C ARG A 110 -17.85 -16.99 7.68
N ASP A 111 -16.83 -16.90 8.52
CA ASP A 111 -16.58 -17.88 9.59
C ASP A 111 -17.27 -17.37 10.88
N GLY A 112 -18.54 -17.74 11.05
CA GLY A 112 -19.24 -17.87 12.35
C GLY A 112 -19.52 -16.63 13.21
N THR A 113 -18.74 -15.55 13.13
CA THR A 113 -18.90 -14.37 14.01
C THR A 113 -19.23 -13.14 13.18
N SER A 114 -20.50 -12.82 13.07
CA SER A 114 -21.02 -11.65 12.36
C SER A 114 -20.59 -10.29 12.95
N SER A 115 -19.83 -10.28 14.05
CA SER A 115 -19.36 -9.06 14.72
C SER A 115 -18.11 -8.46 14.08
N SER A 116 -17.15 -9.28 13.63
CA SER A 116 -15.85 -8.79 13.14
C SER A 116 -15.93 -8.00 11.84
N SER A 117 -16.91 -8.30 10.99
CA SER A 117 -17.07 -7.64 9.68
C SER A 117 -17.71 -6.25 9.77
N SER A 118 -18.59 -6.02 10.76
CA SER A 118 -19.13 -4.67 11.03
C SER A 118 -18.12 -3.81 11.78
N GLU A 119 -17.39 -4.40 12.72
CA GLU A 119 -16.35 -3.72 13.51
C GLU A 119 -15.21 -3.18 12.65
N CYS A 120 -14.97 -3.79 11.48
CA CYS A 120 -13.90 -3.39 10.56
C CYS A 120 -14.36 -2.44 9.44
N ASN A 121 -15.62 -2.00 9.40
CA ASN A 121 -16.11 -1.17 8.30
C ASN A 121 -15.94 0.33 8.58
N HIS A 122 -15.50 1.09 7.57
CA HIS A 122 -15.31 2.55 7.62
C HIS A 122 -14.52 3.04 8.84
N LEU A 123 -13.42 2.37 9.15
CA LEU A 123 -12.52 2.73 10.25
C LEU A 123 -11.72 3.99 9.94
N TYR A 124 -11.35 4.17 8.68
CA TYR A 124 -10.45 5.22 8.24
C TYR A 124 -11.04 6.07 7.13
N VAL A 125 -10.69 7.35 7.15
CA VAL A 125 -11.01 8.33 6.10
C VAL A 125 -9.74 9.08 5.73
N PHE A 126 -9.48 9.21 4.44
CA PHE A 126 -8.44 10.12 3.94
C PHE A 126 -8.96 11.55 3.96
N ALA A 127 -8.09 12.49 4.32
CA ALA A 127 -8.35 13.91 4.16
C ALA A 127 -7.12 14.60 3.56
N HIS A 128 -7.33 15.76 2.95
CA HIS A 128 -6.27 16.59 2.42
C HIS A 128 -6.34 17.98 3.01
N GLN A 129 -5.22 18.68 2.91
CA GLN A 129 -5.09 20.08 3.28
C GLN A 129 -4.69 20.84 2.01
N ASP A 130 -5.42 21.89 1.69
CA ASP A 130 -5.03 22.80 0.61
C ASP A 130 -4.03 23.82 1.15
N HIS A 131 -3.09 24.26 0.30
CA HIS A 131 -2.08 25.26 0.67
C HIS A 131 -2.69 26.58 1.19
N ASP A 132 -3.92 26.91 0.78
CA ASP A 132 -4.58 28.16 1.17
C ASP A 132 -5.18 28.10 2.60
N ASP A 133 -5.54 26.89 3.05
CA ASP A 133 -6.23 26.64 4.33
C ASP A 133 -5.46 25.61 5.15
N ASP A 134 -4.28 26.02 5.65
CA ASP A 134 -3.33 25.13 6.30
C ASP A 134 -3.81 24.49 7.62
N HIS A 135 -5.03 24.78 8.05
CA HIS A 135 -5.59 24.36 9.34
C HIS A 135 -6.88 23.57 9.19
N VAL A 136 -7.41 23.43 7.98
CA VAL A 136 -8.69 22.75 7.73
C VAL A 136 -8.46 21.49 6.91
N TRP A 137 -8.73 20.34 7.52
CA TRP A 137 -8.71 19.06 6.84
C TRP A 137 -10.03 18.83 6.12
N LYS A 138 -9.99 18.65 4.80
CA LYS A 138 -11.16 18.33 3.98
C LYS A 138 -11.15 16.85 3.65
N ALA A 139 -12.24 16.14 3.96
CA ALA A 139 -12.37 14.72 3.64
C ALA A 139 -12.20 14.49 2.14
N ALA A 140 -11.43 13.47 1.78
CA ALA A 140 -11.29 13.05 0.40
C ALA A 140 -12.64 12.63 -0.17
N THR A 141 -12.85 12.92 -1.45
CA THR A 141 -14.04 12.51 -2.22
C THR A 141 -13.63 11.77 -3.49
N CYS A 142 -14.50 10.90 -4.03
CA CYS A 142 -14.24 10.18 -5.28
C CYS A 142 -13.92 11.12 -6.46
N GLU A 143 -14.57 12.28 -6.51
CA GLU A 143 -14.39 13.25 -7.60
C GLU A 143 -12.98 13.85 -7.59
N ARG A 144 -12.45 14.16 -6.40
CA ARG A 144 -11.14 14.77 -6.26
C ARG A 144 -10.02 13.74 -6.28
N PHE A 145 -10.26 12.56 -5.73
CA PHE A 145 -9.25 11.51 -5.56
C PHE A 145 -9.71 10.15 -6.11
N PRO A 146 -9.92 10.04 -7.43
CA PRO A 146 -10.31 8.77 -8.05
C PRO A 146 -9.25 7.67 -7.89
N LEU A 147 -7.97 8.06 -7.72
CA LEU A 147 -6.86 7.13 -7.52
C LEU A 147 -6.93 6.35 -6.20
N LEU A 148 -7.65 6.85 -5.19
CA LEU A 148 -7.87 6.11 -3.93
C LEU A 148 -8.58 4.76 -4.18
N ALA A 149 -9.45 4.69 -5.19
CA ALA A 149 -10.15 3.47 -5.57
C ALA A 149 -9.22 2.40 -6.16
N SER A 150 -8.02 2.77 -6.59
CA SER A 150 -7.03 1.81 -7.09
C SER A 150 -6.23 1.14 -5.97
N ILE A 151 -6.20 1.75 -4.78
CA ILE A 151 -5.45 1.27 -3.62
C ILE A 151 -6.06 -0.04 -3.13
N GLU A 152 -5.23 -1.07 -3.10
CA GLU A 152 -5.61 -2.38 -2.57
C GLU A 152 -5.52 -2.37 -1.05
N VAL A 153 -6.47 -3.04 -0.40
CA VAL A 153 -6.52 -3.12 1.06
C VAL A 153 -6.64 -4.57 1.48
N ASP A 154 -5.75 -4.99 2.37
CA ASP A 154 -5.69 -6.34 2.91
C ASP A 154 -5.82 -6.34 4.42
N LEU A 155 -6.63 -7.26 4.95
CA LEU A 155 -6.76 -7.48 6.39
C LEU A 155 -5.86 -8.63 6.83
N TRP A 156 -4.99 -8.35 7.78
CA TRP A 156 -4.10 -9.32 8.42
C TRP A 156 -4.53 -9.53 9.87
N ALA A 157 -4.94 -10.76 10.20
CA ALA A 157 -5.34 -11.13 11.54
C ALA A 157 -4.26 -12.02 12.18
N PRO A 158 -4.01 -11.89 13.50
CA PRO A 158 -2.98 -12.67 14.17
C PRO A 158 -3.36 -14.15 14.14
N ASP A 159 -2.41 -15.00 13.72
CA ASP A 159 -2.65 -16.44 13.60
C ASP A 159 -2.04 -17.16 14.82
N PRO A 160 -2.84 -17.81 15.68
CA PRO A 160 -2.32 -18.51 16.85
C PRO A 160 -1.36 -19.65 16.50
N ASN A 161 -1.39 -20.14 15.26
CA ASN A 161 -0.53 -21.22 14.80
C ASN A 161 0.80 -20.72 14.23
N LYS A 162 0.96 -19.40 14.04
CA LYS A 162 2.18 -18.77 13.53
C LYS A 162 2.84 -17.98 14.64
N THR A 163 4.11 -18.24 14.89
CA THR A 163 4.91 -17.46 15.84
C THR A 163 6.27 -17.22 15.24
N SER A 164 6.61 -15.96 15.02
CA SER A 164 7.95 -15.59 14.57
C SER A 164 8.90 -15.61 15.76
N ARG A 165 10.04 -16.30 15.61
CA ARG A 165 11.10 -16.31 16.63
C ARG A 165 11.77 -14.94 16.80
N LEU A 166 11.69 -14.07 15.77
CA LEU A 166 12.34 -12.76 15.75
C LEU A 166 11.43 -11.62 16.18
N LEU A 167 10.13 -11.68 15.84
CA LEU A 167 9.17 -10.63 16.18
C LEU A 167 8.32 -10.94 17.42
N GLY A 168 8.40 -12.15 17.96
CA GLY A 168 7.55 -12.59 19.06
C GLY A 168 6.07 -12.70 18.65
N LYS A 169 5.18 -12.65 19.64
CA LYS A 169 3.74 -12.64 19.42
C LYS A 169 3.30 -11.19 19.27
N VAL A 170 3.04 -10.78 18.03
CA VAL A 170 2.44 -9.47 17.75
C VAL A 170 0.94 -9.64 17.90
N GLU A 171 0.35 -8.90 18.84
CA GLU A 171 -1.09 -8.90 19.08
C GLU A 171 -1.75 -7.73 18.34
N GLY A 172 -2.96 -7.96 17.83
CA GLY A 172 -3.72 -6.98 17.04
C GLY A 172 -3.85 -7.35 15.58
N SER A 173 -4.89 -6.84 14.93
CA SER A 173 -5.10 -6.99 13.48
C SER A 173 -4.65 -5.72 12.77
N PHE A 174 -4.09 -5.88 11.57
CA PHE A 174 -3.57 -4.77 10.77
C PHE A 174 -4.21 -4.73 9.39
N LEU A 175 -4.42 -3.52 8.88
CA LEU A 175 -4.72 -3.26 7.49
C LEU A 175 -3.42 -2.94 6.77
N VAL A 176 -3.18 -3.61 5.64
CA VAL A 176 -2.08 -3.28 4.73
C VAL A 176 -2.71 -2.61 3.51
N LEU A 177 -2.26 -1.40 3.21
CA LEU A 177 -2.68 -0.66 2.02
C LEU A 177 -1.54 -0.66 1.01
N ARG A 178 -1.85 -0.96 -0.24
CA ARG A 178 -0.88 -1.08 -1.34
C ARG A 178 -1.28 -0.16 -2.48
N PHE A 179 -0.33 0.61 -3.00
CA PHE A 179 -0.54 1.45 -4.17
C PHE A 179 0.62 1.33 -5.15
N PRO A 180 0.37 1.44 -6.47
CA PRO A 180 1.40 1.33 -7.47
C PRO A 180 2.33 2.56 -7.39
N TRP A 181 3.61 2.34 -7.16
CA TRP A 181 4.60 3.39 -7.05
C TRP A 181 5.97 2.92 -7.52
N THR A 182 6.72 3.80 -8.19
CA THR A 182 8.11 3.53 -8.59
C THR A 182 8.96 4.75 -8.29
N ASP A 183 10.03 4.56 -7.54
CA ASP A 183 10.96 5.64 -7.22
C ASP A 183 11.75 6.10 -8.46
N ALA A 184 12.22 7.35 -8.44
CA ALA A 184 13.03 7.87 -9.53
C ALA A 184 14.46 7.27 -9.52
N GLY A 185 15.07 7.19 -10.70
CA GLY A 185 16.47 6.79 -10.86
C GLY A 185 16.74 5.29 -10.77
N LEU A 186 17.96 4.93 -10.34
CA LEU A 186 18.41 3.53 -10.27
C LEU A 186 17.61 2.69 -9.27
N GLN A 187 17.07 3.32 -8.21
CA GLN A 187 16.21 2.65 -7.22
C GLN A 187 14.92 2.15 -7.86
N GLY A 188 14.28 2.94 -8.73
CA GLY A 188 13.09 2.49 -9.46
C GLY A 188 13.35 1.35 -10.45
N ILE A 189 14.54 1.32 -11.05
CA ILE A 189 14.96 0.20 -11.91
C ILE A 189 15.10 -1.07 -11.05
N LEU A 190 15.77 -0.96 -9.90
CA LEU A 190 15.94 -2.07 -8.97
C LEU A 190 14.58 -2.57 -8.44
N GLN A 191 13.66 -1.66 -8.10
CA GLN A 191 12.29 -2.00 -7.70
C GLN A 191 11.51 -2.74 -8.78
N ARG A 192 11.68 -2.34 -10.04
CA ARG A 192 11.03 -3.04 -11.17
C ARG A 192 11.59 -4.44 -11.37
N VAL A 193 12.89 -4.60 -11.21
CA VAL A 193 13.56 -5.91 -11.29
C VAL A 193 13.18 -6.78 -10.10
N SER A 194 13.18 -6.21 -8.89
CA SER A 194 12.85 -6.92 -7.66
C SER A 194 11.40 -7.39 -7.67
N ALA A 195 10.45 -6.52 -8.02
CA ALA A 195 9.04 -6.87 -8.15
C ALA A 195 8.87 -8.03 -9.14
N LYS A 196 9.49 -7.94 -10.33
CA LYS A 196 9.39 -8.99 -11.35
C LYS A 196 9.96 -10.32 -10.89
N LEU A 197 11.00 -10.30 -10.05
CA LEU A 197 11.64 -11.49 -9.51
C LEU A 197 10.83 -12.12 -8.37
N SER A 198 10.24 -11.31 -7.48
CA SER A 198 9.51 -11.79 -6.31
C SER A 198 8.04 -12.12 -6.61
N HIS A 199 7.38 -11.31 -7.44
CA HIS A 199 5.94 -11.37 -7.69
C HIS A 199 5.59 -11.81 -9.13
N GLY A 200 6.61 -12.09 -9.96
CA GLY A 200 6.46 -12.63 -11.31
C GLY A 200 6.49 -11.60 -12.43
N PHE A 201 6.55 -12.05 -13.69
CA PHE A 201 6.87 -11.19 -14.84
C PHE A 201 5.91 -10.01 -15.08
N ASN A 202 4.66 -10.10 -14.61
CA ASN A 202 3.63 -9.06 -14.77
C ASN A 202 3.46 -8.17 -13.53
N SER A 203 4.27 -8.35 -12.48
CA SER A 203 4.16 -7.53 -11.27
C SER A 203 4.56 -6.08 -11.54
N ILE A 204 3.86 -5.16 -10.89
CA ILE A 204 4.18 -3.74 -10.87
C ILE A 204 4.83 -3.43 -9.52
N PRO A 205 5.82 -2.52 -9.46
CA PRO A 205 6.32 -2.00 -8.20
C PRO A 205 5.21 -1.33 -7.39
N GLU A 206 5.09 -1.71 -6.14
CA GLU A 206 4.08 -1.21 -5.22
C GLU A 206 4.75 -0.74 -3.94
N LYS A 207 4.08 0.19 -3.26
CA LYS A 207 4.48 0.64 -1.93
C LYS A 207 3.38 0.29 -0.94
N GLU A 208 3.78 -0.28 0.19
CA GLU A 208 2.88 -0.71 1.25
C GLU A 208 3.04 0.16 2.50
N PHE A 209 1.94 0.35 3.22
CA PHE A 209 1.95 0.88 4.58
C PHE A 209 0.88 0.18 5.43
N MET A 210 1.04 0.26 6.76
CA MET A 210 0.23 -0.49 7.72
C MET A 210 -0.58 0.44 8.60
N LEU A 211 -1.81 0.03 8.93
CA LEU A 211 -2.67 0.72 9.88
C LEU A 211 -3.27 -0.29 10.88
N PRO A 212 -3.33 0.03 12.18
CA PRO A 212 -3.95 -0.84 13.16
C PRO A 212 -5.48 -0.89 12.99
N VAL A 213 -6.09 -2.06 13.20
CA VAL A 213 -7.56 -2.17 13.19
C VAL A 213 -8.15 -1.71 14.53
N SER A 214 -7.51 -2.13 15.63
CA SER A 214 -7.84 -1.72 16.98
C SER A 214 -7.60 -0.22 17.17
N TYR A 215 -8.47 0.43 17.94
CA TYR A 215 -8.27 1.82 18.29
C TYR A 215 -7.00 1.95 19.16
N PRO A 216 -6.05 2.84 18.83
CA PRO A 216 -4.81 2.99 19.60
C PRO A 216 -5.08 3.45 21.04
N ASN A 217 -4.33 2.93 22.00
CA ASN A 217 -4.46 3.35 23.40
C ASN A 217 -3.82 4.74 23.64
N GLU A 218 -4.15 5.42 24.75
CA GLU A 218 -3.62 6.77 25.06
C GLU A 218 -2.08 6.81 25.09
N ASP A 219 -1.45 5.75 25.59
CA ASP A 219 0.01 5.62 25.59
C ASP A 219 0.56 5.49 24.17
N GLU A 220 -0.07 4.70 23.31
CA GLU A 220 0.33 4.53 21.91
C GLU A 220 0.13 5.83 21.11
N ILE A 221 -0.97 6.56 21.36
CA ILE A 221 -1.25 7.87 20.77
C ILE A 221 -0.11 8.84 21.08
N ARG A 222 0.34 8.88 22.33
CA ARG A 222 1.41 9.77 22.78
C ARG A 222 2.78 9.34 22.26
N GLU A 223 3.09 8.05 22.27
CA GLU A 223 4.36 7.52 21.79
C GLU A 223 4.54 7.70 20.28
N ARG A 224 3.47 7.51 19.51
CA ARG A 224 3.49 7.66 18.05
C ARG A 224 3.21 9.08 17.57
N GLY A 225 2.81 9.97 18.47
CA GLY A 225 2.57 11.38 18.18
C GLY A 225 1.27 11.65 17.41
N TYR A 226 0.27 10.79 17.57
CA TYR A 226 -1.04 10.99 16.94
C TYR A 226 -1.79 12.16 17.57
N GLN A 227 -2.59 12.86 16.76
CA GLN A 227 -3.29 14.06 17.20
C GLN A 227 -4.74 14.06 16.78
N SER A 228 -5.63 14.41 17.69
CA SER A 228 -7.04 14.65 17.38
C SER A 228 -7.18 15.90 16.50
N ALA A 229 -7.79 15.78 15.32
CA ALA A 229 -8.08 16.92 14.46
C ALA A 229 -9.46 16.83 13.81
N GLN A 230 -10.00 18.01 13.50
CA GLN A 230 -11.33 18.13 12.90
C GLN A 230 -11.24 17.97 11.38
N VAL A 231 -12.08 17.10 10.83
CA VAL A 231 -12.20 16.84 9.39
C VAL A 231 -13.57 17.30 8.91
N GLU A 232 -13.59 18.12 7.86
CA GLU A 232 -14.80 18.56 7.19
C GLU A 232 -15.23 17.51 6.16
N LYS A 233 -16.39 16.90 6.38
CA LYS A 233 -17.01 15.92 5.47
C LYS A 233 -18.32 16.50 4.96
N GLY A 234 -18.27 17.20 3.83
CA GLY A 234 -19.42 17.93 3.30
C GLY A 234 -19.78 19.11 4.22
N ASN A 235 -20.98 19.09 4.80
CA ASN A 235 -21.43 20.12 5.73
C ASN A 235 -21.15 19.79 7.21
N ASP A 236 -20.70 18.57 7.49
CA ASP A 236 -20.46 18.10 8.85
C ASP A 236 -18.98 18.16 9.19
N LYS A 237 -18.68 18.50 10.45
CA LYS A 237 -17.33 18.48 10.98
C LYS A 237 -17.19 17.35 11.99
N ILE A 238 -16.33 16.40 11.69
CA ILE A 238 -16.14 15.20 12.51
C ILE A 238 -14.79 15.30 13.20
N MET A 239 -14.76 14.95 14.50
CA MET A 239 -13.51 14.79 15.23
C MET A 239 -12.98 13.38 14.98
N ALA A 240 -11.79 13.25 14.38
CA ALA A 240 -11.10 12.00 14.17
C ALA A 240 -9.62 12.07 14.62
N LEU A 241 -9.00 10.91 14.87
CA LEU A 241 -7.58 10.82 15.23
C LEU A 241 -6.72 10.87 13.96
N ASN A 242 -5.90 11.91 13.82
CA ASN A 242 -4.93 12.06 12.74
C ASN A 242 -3.75 11.09 12.95
N MET A 243 -3.51 10.26 11.93
CA MET A 243 -2.44 9.28 11.86
C MET A 243 -1.59 9.47 10.59
N ASP A 244 -1.45 10.71 10.11
CA ASP A 244 -0.62 11.09 8.96
C ASP A 244 0.84 10.63 9.06
N VAL A 245 1.38 10.50 10.28
CA VAL A 245 2.73 9.94 10.56
C VAL A 245 2.91 8.53 9.99
N GLU A 246 1.84 7.74 9.88
CA GLU A 246 1.89 6.39 9.31
C GLU A 246 1.86 6.39 7.77
N LEU A 247 1.63 7.54 7.13
CA LEU A 247 1.54 7.63 5.67
C LEU A 247 2.90 7.87 5.03
N PRO A 248 3.23 7.12 3.97
CA PRO A 248 4.42 7.41 3.18
C PRO A 248 4.25 8.73 2.41
N THR A 249 5.29 9.54 2.36
CA THR A 249 5.28 10.83 1.64
C THR A 249 4.95 10.70 0.15
N GLU A 250 5.21 9.53 -0.42
CA GLU A 250 4.93 9.20 -1.80
C GLU A 250 3.44 9.06 -2.09
N LEU A 251 2.61 8.77 -1.08
CA LEU A 251 1.17 8.72 -1.25
C LEU A 251 0.61 10.09 -1.63
N ALA A 252 1.12 11.16 -1.02
CA ALA A 252 0.74 12.53 -1.38
C ALA A 252 1.05 12.81 -2.87
N ARG A 253 2.26 12.42 -3.31
CA ARG A 253 2.69 12.55 -4.72
C ARG A 253 1.84 11.70 -5.67
N TYR A 254 1.51 10.48 -5.26
CA TYR A 254 0.66 9.57 -6.03
C TYR A 254 -0.74 10.15 -6.23
N LEU A 255 -1.29 10.78 -5.20
CA LEU A 255 -2.60 11.43 -5.24
C LEU A 255 -2.56 12.84 -5.86
N GLY A 256 -1.38 13.36 -6.19
CA GLY A 256 -1.20 14.68 -6.78
C GLY A 256 -1.50 15.84 -5.83
N VAL A 257 -1.31 15.65 -4.52
CA VAL A 257 -1.48 16.67 -3.49
C VAL A 257 -0.22 16.88 -2.68
N GLU A 258 -0.10 18.05 -2.05
CA GLU A 258 1.05 18.38 -1.21
C GLU A 258 0.99 17.64 0.13
N LYS A 259 -0.20 17.58 0.74
CA LYS A 259 -0.41 16.96 2.05
C LYS A 259 -1.68 16.12 2.06
N VAL A 260 -1.51 14.86 2.45
CA VAL A 260 -2.60 13.91 2.70
C VAL A 260 -2.46 13.39 4.13
N GLY A 261 -3.58 13.24 4.81
CA GLY A 261 -3.68 12.66 6.14
C GLY A 261 -4.67 11.50 6.13
N ILE A 262 -4.52 10.61 7.11
CA ILE A 262 -5.45 9.53 7.35
C ILE A 262 -5.99 9.64 8.76
N PHE A 263 -7.30 9.48 8.87
CA PHE A 263 -8.05 9.78 10.07
C PHE A 263 -8.78 8.53 10.54
N ARG A 264 -8.49 8.09 11.77
CA ARG A 264 -9.25 7.02 12.42
C ARG A 264 -10.51 7.61 13.03
N LEU A 265 -11.66 7.07 12.61
CA LEU A 265 -12.96 7.38 13.21
C LEU A 265 -13.13 6.55 14.48
N ASP A 266 -13.69 7.18 15.52
CA ASP A 266 -14.13 6.47 16.72
C ASP A 266 -15.56 5.96 16.50
N HIS A 267 -15.75 4.64 16.60
CA HIS A 267 -17.09 4.03 16.56
C HIS A 267 -17.55 3.86 18.00
N GLN A 268 -18.26 4.87 18.53
CA GLN A 268 -18.99 4.79 19.80
C GLN A 268 -20.31 4.02 19.66
#